data_AF-A0A1A9DH71-F1
#
_entry.id   AF-A0A1A9DH71-F1
#
_cell.length_a   1.000
_cell.length_b   1.000
_cell.length_c   1.000
_cell.angle_alpha   90.00
_cell.angle_beta   90.00
_cell.angle_gamma   90.00
#
_symmetry.space_group_name_H-M   'P 1'
#
loop_
_entity.id
_entity.type
_entity.pdbx_description
1 polymer ?
#
loop_
_entity_poly.entity_id
_entity_poly.type
_entity_poly.pdbx_seq_one_letter_code
_entity_poly.pdbx_strand_id
1 'polypeptide(L)'
;MNLAGAILAGSDQPHGAGDVRAQHAAEVETLLVAVNEHLRTSSDRNDYAYLLESMLSFEGVVGWGEDLAWGLVNEEYEVSCPSCEAALFIVIGERGFFSTSGDYALSEDDVETTPLRPASPAAMDGIGRRLHDIALADGHQDVASAMTYVFGDATCPDCETGFSVADRVSADWSATH
;
A
#
# COMPACT_ATOMS: atom_id res chain seq x y z
N MET A 1 -6.88 3.71 16.10
CA MET A 1 -5.79 2.71 16.18
C MET A 1 -4.57 3.09 15.37
N ASN A 2 -4.75 3.82 14.26
CA ASN A 2 -3.68 4.34 13.40
C ASN A 2 -2.46 4.89 14.18
N LEU A 3 -2.65 5.80 15.15
CA LEU A 3 -1.52 6.36 15.91
C LEU A 3 -0.64 5.32 16.62
N ALA A 4 -1.23 4.27 17.20
CA ALA A 4 -0.44 3.22 17.85
C ALA A 4 0.33 2.37 16.82
N GLY A 5 -0.26 2.15 15.65
CA GLY A 5 0.41 1.52 14.50
C GLY A 5 1.61 2.35 14.06
N ALA A 6 1.41 3.64 13.80
CA ALA A 6 2.46 4.57 13.39
C ALA A 6 3.64 4.64 14.40
N ILE A 7 3.36 4.61 15.71
CA ILE A 7 4.41 4.57 16.75
C ILE A 7 5.27 3.30 16.66
N LEU A 8 4.66 2.15 16.34
CA LEU A 8 5.34 0.85 16.24
C LEU A 8 6.00 0.61 14.89
N ALA A 9 5.57 1.34 13.86
CA ALA A 9 6.14 1.32 12.53
C ALA A 9 7.42 2.17 12.46
N GLY A 10 7.38 3.35 13.10
CA GLY A 10 8.42 4.37 13.04
C GLY A 10 9.83 3.83 13.28
N SER A 11 10.65 3.96 12.23
CA SER A 11 12.07 3.61 12.16
C SER A 11 13.00 4.52 13.00
N ASP A 12 12.51 5.69 13.42
CA ASP A 12 13.25 6.72 14.18
C ASP A 12 13.35 6.46 15.70
N GLN A 13 12.91 5.29 16.19
CA GLN A 13 13.02 5.00 17.62
C GLN A 13 14.49 4.68 18.02
N PRO A 14 15.04 5.31 19.08
CA PRO A 14 16.41 5.07 19.53
C PRO A 14 16.68 3.61 19.95
N HIS A 15 15.62 2.86 20.23
CA HIS A 15 15.58 1.41 20.35
C HIS A 15 14.83 0.92 19.11
N GLY A 16 15.49 0.21 18.18
CA GLY A 16 14.85 -0.19 16.93
C GLY A 16 13.50 -0.88 17.17
N ALA A 17 12.52 -0.69 16.28
CA ALA A 17 11.11 -1.08 16.47
C ALA A 17 10.86 -2.51 17.00
N GLY A 18 11.80 -3.44 16.79
CA GLY A 18 11.77 -4.79 17.37
C GLY A 18 11.91 -4.85 18.90
N ASP A 19 12.70 -3.96 19.51
CA ASP A 19 12.95 -3.92 20.96
C ASP A 19 11.68 -3.47 21.73
N VAL A 20 10.99 -2.45 21.19
CA VAL A 20 9.73 -1.92 21.73
C VAL A 20 8.62 -2.97 21.67
N ARG A 21 8.50 -3.72 20.56
CA ARG A 21 7.51 -4.80 20.43
C ARG A 21 7.74 -5.91 21.42
N ALA A 22 8.99 -6.34 21.59
CA ALA A 22 9.33 -7.39 22.55
C ALA A 22 9.02 -6.95 23.98
N GLN A 23 9.26 -5.69 24.31
CA GLN A 23 8.95 -5.11 25.62
C GLN A 23 7.44 -5.01 25.88
N HIS A 24 6.63 -4.76 24.86
CA HIS A 24 5.18 -4.52 24.95
C HIS A 24 4.33 -5.60 24.27
N ALA A 25 4.82 -6.85 24.26
CA ALA A 25 4.20 -7.93 23.48
C ALA A 25 2.71 -8.17 23.85
N ALA A 26 2.36 -8.09 25.13
CA ALA A 26 0.99 -8.29 25.60
C ALA A 26 0.04 -7.17 25.13
N GLU A 27 0.52 -5.93 25.14
CA GLU A 27 -0.22 -4.78 24.62
C GLU A 27 -0.37 -4.86 23.11
N VAL A 28 0.68 -5.27 22.38
CA VAL A 28 0.63 -5.49 20.92
C VAL A 28 -0.37 -6.58 20.57
N GLU A 29 -0.41 -7.70 21.31
CA GLU A 29 -1.42 -8.75 21.12
C GLU A 29 -2.84 -8.23 21.34
N THR A 30 -3.04 -7.38 22.36
CA THR A 30 -4.35 -6.76 22.63
C THR A 30 -4.77 -5.85 21.47
N LEU A 31 -3.83 -5.04 20.95
CA LEU A 31 -4.07 -4.17 19.80
C LEU A 31 -4.34 -4.96 18.51
N LEU A 32 -3.67 -6.10 18.32
CA LEU A 32 -3.91 -7.01 17.20
C LEU A 32 -5.32 -7.59 17.22
N VAL A 33 -5.80 -8.05 18.38
CA VAL A 33 -7.18 -8.52 18.50
C VAL A 33 -8.15 -7.40 18.16
N ALA A 34 -7.93 -6.21 18.73
CA ALA A 34 -8.82 -5.09 18.56
C ALA A 34 -8.87 -4.58 17.10
N VAL A 35 -7.72 -4.46 16.40
CA VAL A 35 -7.70 -4.03 14.99
C VAL A 35 -8.41 -5.04 14.08
N ASN A 36 -8.24 -6.33 14.33
CA ASN A 36 -8.91 -7.39 13.57
C ASN A 36 -10.43 -7.40 13.79
N GLU A 37 -10.90 -7.04 14.99
CA GLU A 37 -12.34 -6.83 15.22
C GLU A 37 -12.87 -5.63 14.45
N HIS A 38 -12.13 -4.51 14.44
CA HIS A 38 -12.55 -3.30 13.73
C HIS A 38 -12.56 -3.51 12.22
N LEU A 39 -11.57 -4.21 11.64
CA LEU A 39 -11.50 -4.55 10.22
C LEU A 39 -12.81 -5.19 9.72
N ARG A 40 -13.30 -6.22 10.42
CA ARG A 40 -14.53 -6.95 10.06
C ARG A 40 -15.81 -6.12 10.14
N THR A 41 -15.77 -5.00 10.85
CA THR A 41 -16.95 -4.14 11.08
C THR A 41 -16.89 -2.81 10.35
N SER A 42 -15.73 -2.43 9.81
CA SER A 42 -15.58 -1.18 9.07
C SER A 42 -16.29 -1.29 7.74
N SER A 43 -17.11 -0.29 7.42
CA SER A 43 -17.72 -0.12 6.10
C SER A 43 -17.07 0.98 5.28
N ASP A 44 -16.30 1.86 5.92
CA ASP A 44 -15.59 2.94 5.24
C ASP A 44 -14.26 2.41 4.69
N ARG A 45 -14.02 2.67 3.40
CA ARG A 45 -12.86 2.19 2.65
C ARG A 45 -11.55 2.76 3.21
N ASN A 46 -11.53 4.03 3.56
CA ASN A 46 -10.32 4.73 3.99
C ASN A 46 -9.96 4.32 5.42
N ASP A 47 -10.95 4.24 6.31
CA ASP A 47 -10.78 3.67 7.64
C ASP A 47 -10.28 2.23 7.55
N TYR A 48 -10.83 1.42 6.64
CA TYR A 48 -10.39 0.04 6.42
C TYR A 48 -8.92 -0.04 5.99
N ALA A 49 -8.48 0.82 5.06
CA ALA A 49 -7.08 0.89 4.63
C ALA A 49 -6.13 1.22 5.80
N TYR A 50 -6.48 2.20 6.65
CA TYR A 50 -5.68 2.51 7.84
C TYR A 50 -5.67 1.39 8.88
N LEU A 51 -6.75 0.62 9.00
CA LEU A 51 -6.79 -0.54 9.88
C LEU A 51 -5.91 -1.69 9.35
N LEU A 52 -5.86 -1.91 8.03
CA LEU A 52 -4.96 -2.89 7.42
C LEU A 52 -3.51 -2.51 7.67
N GLU A 53 -3.14 -1.26 7.43
CA GLU A 53 -1.80 -0.74 7.73
C GLU A 53 -1.45 -0.87 9.21
N SER A 54 -2.38 -0.53 10.11
CA SER A 54 -2.20 -0.71 11.56
C SER A 54 -1.96 -2.17 11.93
N MET A 55 -2.70 -3.11 11.33
CA MET A 55 -2.50 -4.55 11.54
C MET A 55 -1.09 -4.98 11.13
N LEU A 56 -0.65 -4.60 9.92
CA LEU A 56 0.71 -4.88 9.43
C LEU A 56 1.78 -4.29 10.35
N SER A 57 1.53 -3.07 10.81
CA SER A 57 2.34 -2.39 11.79
C SER A 57 2.34 -3.07 13.15
N PHE A 58 1.29 -3.74 13.60
CA PHE A 58 1.38 -4.52 14.85
C PHE A 58 2.08 -5.87 14.66
N GLU A 59 2.08 -6.41 13.45
CA GLU A 59 2.75 -7.68 13.09
C GLU A 59 4.24 -7.53 12.77
N GLY A 60 4.69 -6.31 12.46
CA GLY A 60 6.09 -6.01 12.19
C GLY A 60 6.47 -6.20 10.73
N VAL A 61 5.49 -6.07 9.84
CA VAL A 61 5.71 -6.07 8.41
C VAL A 61 6.29 -4.70 8.02
N VAL A 62 7.54 -4.71 7.53
CA VAL A 62 8.27 -3.50 7.12
C VAL A 62 7.80 -3.02 5.75
N GLY A 63 7.78 -1.69 5.54
CA GLY A 63 7.35 -1.02 4.30
C GLY A 63 5.83 -0.84 4.27
N TRP A 64 5.09 -1.93 4.10
CA TRP A 64 3.62 -1.87 4.01
C TRP A 64 2.92 -1.51 5.33
N GLY A 65 3.63 -1.51 6.46
CA GLY A 65 3.11 -0.98 7.72
C GLY A 65 3.01 0.55 7.77
N GLU A 66 3.56 1.26 6.78
CA GLU A 66 3.62 2.74 6.76
C GLU A 66 3.05 3.35 5.47
N ASP A 67 3.14 2.62 4.34
CA ASP A 67 2.78 3.16 3.02
C ASP A 67 1.48 2.58 2.43
N LEU A 68 0.91 1.52 3.02
CA LEU A 68 -0.25 0.85 2.45
C LEU A 68 -1.45 1.80 2.37
N ALA A 69 -1.79 2.45 3.48
CA ALA A 69 -2.96 3.30 3.55
C ALA A 69 -2.76 4.58 2.76
N TRP A 70 -1.55 5.14 2.71
CA TRP A 70 -1.26 6.34 1.92
C TRP A 70 -1.73 6.18 0.48
N GLY A 71 -1.26 5.16 -0.23
CA GLY A 71 -1.61 5.03 -1.65
C GLY A 71 -3.03 4.52 -1.89
N LEU A 72 -3.61 3.74 -0.98
CA LEU A 72 -5.02 3.37 -1.11
C LEU A 72 -5.96 4.56 -0.90
N VAL A 73 -5.72 5.38 0.12
CA VAL A 73 -6.58 6.51 0.49
C VAL A 73 -6.47 7.65 -0.53
N ASN A 74 -5.25 7.95 -1.00
CA ASN A 74 -5.04 8.95 -2.05
C ASN A 74 -5.32 8.40 -3.46
N GLU A 75 -5.58 7.10 -3.57
CA GLU A 75 -5.79 6.39 -4.85
C GLU A 75 -4.60 6.46 -5.81
N GLU A 76 -3.40 6.72 -5.29
CA GLU A 76 -2.18 6.82 -6.07
C GLU A 76 -0.92 6.50 -5.25
N TYR A 77 0.08 5.93 -5.92
CA TYR A 77 1.45 5.88 -5.42
C TYR A 77 2.37 6.73 -6.29
N GLU A 78 3.24 7.51 -5.67
CA GLU A 78 4.32 8.23 -6.35
C GLU A 78 5.59 7.38 -6.33
N VAL A 79 6.15 7.13 -7.50
CA VAL A 79 7.35 6.31 -7.67
C VAL A 79 8.28 6.84 -8.76
N SER A 80 9.56 6.51 -8.71
CA SER A 80 10.48 6.76 -9.82
C SER A 80 10.53 5.59 -10.80
N CYS A 81 10.52 5.88 -12.10
CA CYS A 81 10.78 4.85 -13.12
C CYS A 81 12.16 4.22 -12.90
N PRO A 82 12.29 2.87 -12.89
CA PRO A 82 13.58 2.22 -12.66
C PRO A 82 14.57 2.36 -13.84
N SER A 83 14.15 2.87 -15.00
CA SER A 83 15.03 3.04 -16.16
C SER A 83 15.33 4.51 -16.50
N CYS A 84 14.32 5.37 -16.56
CA CYS A 84 14.52 6.77 -16.95
C CYS A 84 14.42 7.76 -15.77
N GLU A 85 14.17 7.26 -14.56
CA GLU A 85 14.06 8.05 -13.32
C GLU A 85 12.93 9.10 -13.32
N ALA A 86 12.07 9.11 -14.35
CA ALA A 86 10.89 9.97 -14.38
C ALA A 86 10.01 9.70 -13.14
N ALA A 87 9.51 10.77 -12.52
CA ALA A 87 8.49 10.66 -11.49
C ALA A 87 7.18 10.19 -12.13
N LEU A 88 6.60 9.14 -11.55
CA LEU A 88 5.39 8.49 -12.03
C LEU A 88 4.33 8.46 -10.94
N PHE A 89 3.10 8.71 -11.33
CA PHE A 89 1.92 8.40 -10.54
C PHE A 89 1.38 7.03 -10.97
N ILE A 90 1.14 6.15 -10.00
CA ILE A 90 0.47 4.86 -10.16
C ILE A 90 -0.94 5.02 -9.59
N VAL A 91 -1.90 5.27 -10.47
CA VAL A 91 -3.29 5.57 -10.10
C VAL A 91 -4.07 4.28 -9.95
N ILE A 92 -4.72 4.09 -8.80
CA ILE A 92 -5.48 2.89 -8.42
C ILE A 92 -6.74 3.33 -7.66
N GLY A 93 -7.81 3.65 -8.39
CA GLY A 93 -9.06 4.08 -7.76
C GLY A 93 -10.13 4.58 -8.73
N GLU A 94 -10.92 5.56 -8.29
CA GLU A 94 -12.07 6.10 -9.02
C GLU A 94 -11.70 6.65 -10.40
N ARG A 95 -10.48 7.19 -10.52
CA ARG A 95 -9.96 7.78 -11.76
C ARG A 95 -9.45 6.75 -12.76
N GLY A 96 -9.30 5.49 -12.34
CA GLY A 96 -8.86 4.38 -13.18
C GLY A 96 -7.66 3.63 -12.61
N PHE A 97 -7.05 2.82 -13.49
CA PHE A 97 -5.91 1.97 -13.17
C PHE A 97 -4.82 2.16 -14.24
N PHE A 98 -3.96 3.14 -14.04
CA PHE A 98 -2.91 3.49 -15.01
C PHE A 98 -1.67 4.09 -14.35
N SER A 99 -0.57 4.10 -15.07
CA SER A 99 0.63 4.89 -14.78
C SER A 99 0.69 6.13 -15.67
N THR A 100 1.21 7.23 -15.14
CA THR A 100 1.46 8.48 -15.89
C THR A 100 2.66 9.24 -15.33
N SER A 101 3.37 10.00 -16.17
CA SER A 101 4.42 10.97 -15.78
C SER A 101 3.90 12.41 -15.71
N GLY A 102 2.64 12.65 -16.14
CA GLY A 102 2.02 13.97 -16.15
C GLY A 102 1.22 14.27 -14.90
N ASP A 103 1.00 15.56 -14.62
CA ASP A 103 0.09 16.03 -13.57
C ASP A 103 -1.37 15.83 -14.00
N TYR A 104 -1.81 14.58 -13.87
CA TYR A 104 -3.14 14.15 -14.25
C TYR A 104 -4.23 14.74 -13.36
N ALA A 105 -3.91 15.20 -12.14
CA ALA A 105 -4.88 15.77 -11.20
C ALA A 105 -5.30 17.19 -11.56
N LEU A 106 -4.39 17.97 -12.15
CA LEU A 106 -4.64 19.37 -12.49
C LEU A 106 -4.77 19.61 -14.01
N SER A 107 -4.49 18.62 -14.86
CA SER A 107 -4.56 18.80 -16.31
C SER A 107 -6.01 18.85 -16.82
N GLU A 108 -6.31 19.87 -17.63
CA GLU A 108 -7.54 19.94 -18.43
C GLU A 108 -7.43 19.12 -19.73
N ASP A 109 -6.20 18.76 -20.12
CA ASP A 109 -5.88 17.92 -21.29
C ASP A 109 -5.69 16.44 -20.89
N ASP A 110 -5.91 15.54 -21.85
CA ASP A 110 -5.60 14.11 -21.72
C ASP A 110 -4.07 13.94 -21.55
N VAL A 111 -3.64 13.56 -20.35
CA VAL A 111 -2.26 13.13 -20.10
C VAL A 111 -2.00 11.76 -20.71
N GLU A 112 -0.76 11.50 -21.11
CA GLU A 112 -0.34 10.19 -21.56
C GLU A 112 -0.42 9.19 -20.39
N THR A 113 -1.18 8.12 -20.58
CA THR A 113 -1.41 7.09 -19.57
C THR A 113 -1.12 5.72 -20.16
N THR A 114 -0.56 4.82 -19.33
CA THR A 114 -0.42 3.41 -19.68
C THR A 114 -1.22 2.56 -18.70
N PRO A 115 -2.11 1.66 -19.17
CA PRO A 115 -2.91 0.83 -18.27
C PRO A 115 -2.04 -0.06 -17.36
N LEU A 116 -2.43 -0.17 -16.09
CA LEU A 116 -1.82 -1.13 -15.18
C LEU A 116 -2.24 -2.55 -15.53
N ARG A 117 -1.38 -3.52 -15.18
CA ARG A 117 -1.66 -4.94 -15.31
C ARG A 117 -1.91 -5.52 -13.92
N PRO A 118 -3.14 -5.97 -13.60
CA PRO A 118 -3.40 -6.60 -12.32
C PRO A 118 -2.69 -7.95 -12.24
N ALA A 119 -2.15 -8.27 -11.08
CA ALA A 119 -1.74 -9.63 -10.75
C ALA A 119 -2.95 -10.56 -10.73
N SER A 120 -2.74 -11.80 -11.18
CA SER A 120 -3.75 -12.85 -10.99
C SER A 120 -3.84 -13.20 -9.51
N PRO A 121 -5.02 -13.15 -8.86
CA PRO A 121 -5.16 -13.54 -7.45
C PRO A 121 -4.66 -14.95 -7.14
N ALA A 122 -4.74 -15.86 -8.13
CA ALA A 122 -4.24 -17.23 -7.99
C ALA A 122 -2.70 -17.33 -8.05
N ALA A 123 -2.04 -16.32 -8.63
CA ALA A 123 -0.59 -16.23 -8.75
C ALA A 123 0.04 -15.32 -7.67
N MET A 124 -0.76 -14.50 -6.99
CA MET A 124 -0.30 -13.70 -5.85
C MET A 124 0.11 -14.62 -4.68
N ASP A 125 1.20 -14.25 -4.01
CA ASP A 125 1.68 -14.86 -2.79
C ASP A 125 1.96 -13.79 -1.70
N GLY A 126 2.56 -14.23 -0.59
CA GLY A 126 3.03 -13.33 0.46
C GLY A 126 1.96 -12.38 1.03
N ILE A 127 2.38 -11.14 1.28
CA ILE A 127 1.54 -10.13 1.91
C ILE A 127 0.41 -9.64 0.99
N GLY A 128 0.67 -9.51 -0.31
CA GLY A 128 -0.33 -9.07 -1.27
C GLY A 128 -1.51 -10.03 -1.34
N ARG A 129 -1.24 -11.34 -1.42
CA ARG A 129 -2.31 -12.35 -1.41
C ARG A 129 -3.12 -12.31 -0.12
N ARG A 130 -2.43 -12.15 1.01
CA ARG A 130 -3.07 -12.09 2.33
C ARG A 130 -3.99 -10.88 2.46
N LEU A 131 -3.55 -9.69 2.07
CA LEU A 131 -4.35 -8.46 2.13
C LEU A 131 -5.57 -8.55 1.21
N HIS A 132 -5.38 -9.08 0.00
CA HIS A 132 -6.49 -9.36 -0.93
C HIS A 132 -7.53 -10.30 -0.30
N ASP A 133 -7.11 -11.41 0.30
CA ASP A 133 -8.02 -12.39 0.87
C ASP A 133 -8.74 -11.86 2.12
N ILE A 134 -8.08 -11.05 2.95
CA ILE A 134 -8.71 -10.36 4.10
C ILE A 134 -9.77 -9.37 3.61
N ALA A 135 -9.43 -8.50 2.64
CA ALA A 135 -10.37 -7.54 2.07
C ALA A 135 -11.60 -8.21 1.46
N LEU A 136 -11.42 -9.33 0.74
CA LEU A 136 -12.55 -10.10 0.23
C LEU A 136 -13.41 -10.71 1.33
N ALA A 137 -12.79 -11.28 2.37
CA ALA A 137 -13.50 -11.90 3.47
C ALA A 137 -14.32 -10.88 4.28
N ASP A 138 -13.83 -9.65 4.41
CA ASP A 138 -14.49 -8.55 5.12
C ASP A 138 -15.51 -7.79 4.26
N GLY A 139 -15.62 -8.11 2.96
CA GLY A 139 -16.60 -7.49 2.06
C GLY A 139 -16.16 -6.16 1.43
N HIS A 140 -14.85 -5.91 1.34
CA HIS A 140 -14.23 -4.76 0.66
C HIS A 140 -13.69 -5.18 -0.71
N GLN A 141 -14.58 -5.45 -1.67
CA GLN A 141 -14.20 -5.94 -3.02
C GLN A 141 -13.37 -4.92 -3.82
N ASP A 142 -13.58 -3.64 -3.58
CA ASP A 142 -12.84 -2.53 -4.16
C ASP A 142 -11.39 -2.52 -3.66
N VAL A 143 -11.18 -2.65 -2.34
CA VAL A 143 -9.83 -2.77 -1.75
C VAL A 143 -9.15 -4.05 -2.22
N ALA A 144 -9.87 -5.17 -2.25
CA ALA A 144 -9.34 -6.43 -2.80
C ALA A 144 -8.91 -6.27 -4.27
N SER A 145 -9.72 -5.60 -5.09
CA SER A 145 -9.38 -5.32 -6.49
C SER A 145 -8.14 -4.43 -6.58
N ALA A 146 -8.06 -3.38 -5.77
CA ALA A 146 -6.88 -2.51 -5.70
C ALA A 146 -5.61 -3.29 -5.34
N MET A 147 -5.67 -4.27 -4.43
CA MET A 147 -4.52 -5.13 -4.11
C MET A 147 -3.96 -5.85 -5.33
N THR A 148 -4.80 -6.25 -6.29
CA THR A 148 -4.30 -6.91 -7.51
C THR A 148 -3.45 -5.98 -8.37
N TYR A 149 -3.70 -4.66 -8.32
CA TYR A 149 -2.92 -3.66 -9.04
C TYR A 149 -1.68 -3.22 -8.25
N VAL A 150 -1.80 -3.03 -6.94
CA VAL A 150 -0.67 -2.71 -6.05
C VAL A 150 0.42 -3.78 -6.14
N PHE A 151 0.03 -5.06 -6.19
CA PHE A 151 0.93 -6.20 -6.35
C PHE A 151 1.04 -6.69 -7.81
N GLY A 152 0.61 -5.86 -8.77
CA GLY A 152 0.71 -6.09 -10.20
C GLY A 152 1.89 -5.35 -10.83
N ASP A 153 1.76 -5.08 -12.14
CA ASP A 153 2.78 -4.43 -12.94
C ASP A 153 2.29 -3.08 -13.50
N ALA A 154 3.22 -2.13 -13.61
CA ALA A 154 3.06 -0.88 -14.31
C ALA A 154 4.01 -0.81 -15.51
N THR A 155 3.79 0.17 -16.39
CA THR A 155 4.69 0.48 -17.51
C THR A 155 4.88 1.97 -17.60
N CYS A 156 6.13 2.42 -17.67
CA CYS A 156 6.42 3.85 -17.80
C CYS A 156 5.93 4.36 -19.16
N PRO A 157 5.12 5.42 -19.23
CA PRO A 157 4.68 5.99 -20.51
C PRO A 157 5.85 6.57 -21.32
N ASP A 158 6.89 7.11 -20.66
CA ASP A 158 7.96 7.83 -21.34
C ASP A 158 9.01 6.91 -21.98
N CYS A 159 9.28 5.74 -21.38
CA CYS A 159 10.34 4.84 -21.83
C CYS A 159 9.90 3.37 -21.97
N GLU A 160 8.62 3.09 -21.81
CA GLU A 160 8.00 1.76 -21.97
C GLU A 160 8.56 0.65 -21.04
N THR A 161 9.37 1.02 -20.05
CA THR A 161 9.91 0.05 -19.08
C THR A 161 8.80 -0.46 -18.18
N GLY A 162 8.60 -1.77 -18.18
CA GLY A 162 7.70 -2.47 -17.24
C GLY A 162 8.37 -2.74 -15.90
N PHE A 163 7.59 -2.67 -14.81
CA PHE A 163 8.09 -2.92 -13.46
C PHE A 163 6.96 -3.33 -12.51
N SER A 164 7.31 -4.02 -11.41
CA SER A 164 6.37 -4.31 -10.32
C SER A 164 6.11 -3.04 -9.51
N VAL A 165 4.83 -2.74 -9.29
CA VAL A 165 4.41 -1.58 -8.46
C VAL A 165 4.92 -1.74 -7.03
N ALA A 166 4.68 -2.89 -6.43
CA ALA A 166 5.08 -3.19 -5.05
C ALA A 166 6.60 -3.08 -4.81
N ASP A 167 7.41 -3.60 -5.74
CA ASP A 167 8.87 -3.50 -5.65
C ASP A 167 9.33 -2.05 -5.68
N ARG A 168 8.68 -1.22 -6.51
CA ARG A 168 9.07 0.19 -6.66
C ARG A 168 8.66 1.04 -5.47
N VAL A 169 7.43 0.87 -4.96
CA VAL A 169 6.98 1.53 -3.72
C VAL A 169 7.95 1.23 -2.57
N SER A 170 8.34 -0.04 -2.42
CA SER A 170 9.29 -0.46 -1.38
C SER A 170 10.70 0.13 -1.56
N ALA A 171 11.15 0.30 -2.80
CA ALA A 171 12.47 0.84 -3.12
C ALA A 171 12.56 2.36 -2.89
N ASP A 172 11.54 3.12 -3.25
CA ASP A 172 11.48 4.58 -3.01
C ASP A 172 11.40 4.91 -1.51
N TRP A 173 10.68 4.09 -0.74
CA TRP A 173 10.68 4.19 0.72
C TRP A 173 12.08 4.04 1.33
N SER A 174 12.80 3.01 0.90
CA SER A 174 14.17 2.72 1.35
C SER A 174 15.19 3.79 0.96
N ALA A 175 14.85 4.70 0.02
CA ALA A 175 15.70 5.80 -0.41
C ALA A 175 15.42 7.11 0.34
N THR A 176 14.28 7.20 1.04
CA THR A 176 13.82 8.42 1.72
C THR A 176 14.07 8.38 3.24
N HIS A 177 14.41 7.22 3.79
CA HIS A 177 14.78 6.95 5.20
C HIS A 177 16.14 6.23 5.31
#